data_AF-F8CP58-F1
#
_entry.id   AF-F8CP58-F1
#
_cell.length_a   1.000
_cell.length_b   1.000
_cell.length_c   1.000
_cell.angle_alpha   90.00
_cell.angle_beta   90.00
_cell.angle_gamma   90.00
#
_symmetry.space_group_name_H-M   'P 1'
#
loop_
_entity.id
_entity.type
_entity.pdbx_description
1 polymer ?
#
loop_
_entity_poly.entity_id
_entity_poly.type
_entity_poly.pdbx_seq_one_letter_code
_entity_poly.pdbx_strand_id
1 'polypeptide(L)'
;MDVLVDGVRFDALQVGVRVLWEIKTHRFDTYNGFIREREIEKEFEQLNKERDAALACGYDFVVGVSTGAHRLALLKQDPTFKIVVTGCKR
;
A
#
# COMPACT_ATOMS: atom_id res chain seq x y z
N MET A 1 2.82 -5.15 -13.80
CA MET A 1 4.12 -4.83 -14.43
C MET A 1 4.61 -3.65 -13.66
N ASP A 2 5.76 -3.81 -13.02
CA ASP A 2 6.27 -2.79 -12.11
C ASP A 2 6.67 -1.54 -12.89
N VAL A 3 6.55 -0.39 -12.24
CA VAL A 3 6.91 0.92 -12.80
C VAL A 3 7.86 1.63 -11.83
N LEU A 4 8.85 2.34 -12.37
CA LEU A 4 9.79 3.14 -11.60
C LEU A 4 9.44 4.63 -11.75
N VAL A 5 9.14 5.31 -10.65
CA VAL A 5 8.86 6.75 -10.60
C VAL A 5 9.68 7.36 -9.47
N ASP A 6 10.44 8.40 -9.78
CA ASP A 6 11.35 9.06 -8.83
C ASP A 6 12.32 8.10 -8.09
N GLY A 7 12.79 7.06 -8.80
CA GLY A 7 13.65 6.02 -8.22
C GLY A 7 12.93 5.03 -7.30
N VAL A 8 11.61 5.15 -7.12
CA VAL A 8 10.77 4.23 -6.32
C VAL A 8 10.01 3.28 -7.24
N ARG A 9 9.94 1.99 -6.86
CA ARG A 9 9.23 0.95 -7.60
C ARG A 9 7.79 0.83 -7.09
N PHE A 10 6.86 0.68 -8.02
CA PHE A 10 5.43 0.48 -7.79
C PHE A 10 4.97 -0.75 -8.57
N ASP A 11 4.01 -1.51 -8.06
CA ASP A 11 3.51 -2.74 -8.67
C ASP A 11 2.70 -2.51 -9.96
N ALA A 12 2.04 -1.35 -10.07
CA ALA A 12 1.30 -0.97 -11.27
C ALA A 12 1.09 0.54 -11.43
N LEU A 13 0.96 0.96 -12.69
CA LEU A 13 0.43 2.25 -13.10
C LEU A 13 -0.94 2.06 -13.75
N GLN A 14 -1.95 2.75 -13.23
CA GLN A 14 -3.27 2.82 -13.86
C GLN A 14 -3.31 3.99 -14.86
N VAL A 15 -3.23 3.63 -16.14
CA VAL A 15 -3.25 4.58 -17.25
C VAL A 15 -4.62 5.26 -17.36
N GLY A 16 -4.62 6.56 -17.69
CA GLY A 16 -5.83 7.38 -17.85
C GLY A 16 -6.23 8.19 -16.62
N VAL A 17 -5.83 7.76 -15.41
CA VAL A 17 -6.12 8.47 -14.14
C VAL A 17 -4.87 8.82 -13.33
N ARG A 18 -3.66 8.53 -13.83
CA ARG A 18 -2.36 8.80 -13.18
C ARG A 18 -2.31 8.31 -11.72
N VAL A 19 -2.66 7.03 -11.51
CA VAL A 19 -2.60 6.39 -10.18
C VAL A 19 -1.50 5.34 -10.17
N LEU A 20 -0.61 5.41 -9.19
CA LEU A 20 0.36 4.36 -8.87
C LEU A 20 -0.20 3.44 -7.77
N TRP A 21 0.08 2.16 -7.91
CA TRP A 21 -0.41 1.11 -7.03
C TRP A 21 0.74 0.36 -6.38
N GLU A 22 0.58 0.11 -5.08
CA GLU A 22 1.36 -0.87 -4.32
C GLU A 22 0.42 -1.97 -3.82
N ILE A 23 0.76 -3.24 -4.03
CA ILE A 23 -0.10 -4.40 -3.76
C ILE A 23 0.52 -5.33 -2.71
N LYS A 24 -0.12 -5.38 -1.55
CA LYS A 24 0.26 -6.24 -0.43
C LYS A 24 -0.53 -7.55 -0.46
N THR A 25 0.18 -8.61 -0.81
CA THR A 25 -0.37 -9.97 -0.99
C THR A 25 -0.20 -10.90 0.22
N HIS A 26 0.43 -10.42 1.29
CA HIS A 26 0.72 -11.24 2.47
C HIS A 26 -0.54 -11.54 3.28
N ARG A 27 -0.52 -12.69 3.98
CA ARG A 27 -1.65 -13.15 4.79
C ARG A 27 -1.66 -12.49 6.17
N PHE A 28 -1.81 -11.17 6.20
CA PHE A 28 -1.82 -10.34 7.42
C PHE A 28 -2.68 -10.94 8.53
N ASP A 29 -3.85 -11.46 8.17
CA ASP A 29 -4.85 -12.03 9.09
C ASP A 29 -4.41 -13.35 9.75
N THR A 30 -3.33 -13.97 9.29
CA THR A 30 -2.79 -15.20 9.88
C THR A 30 -1.72 -14.93 10.94
N TYR A 31 -1.20 -13.70 10.99
CA TYR A 31 -0.20 -13.31 11.98
C TYR A 31 -0.84 -13.13 13.35
N ASN A 32 -0.05 -13.38 14.40
CA ASN A 32 -0.44 -13.00 15.76
C ASN A 32 -0.43 -11.47 15.93
N GLY A 33 -1.05 -10.96 17.00
CA GLY A 33 -1.21 -9.52 17.21
C GLY A 33 0.11 -8.73 17.24
N PHE A 34 1.14 -9.27 17.90
CA PHE A 34 2.45 -8.63 17.98
C PHE A 34 3.12 -8.49 16.59
N ILE A 35 3.06 -9.54 15.78
CA ILE A 35 3.61 -9.49 14.42
C ILE A 35 2.82 -8.53 13.54
N ARG A 36 1.48 -8.48 13.67
CA ARG A 36 0.67 -7.51 12.92
C ARG A 36 1.06 -6.07 13.22
N GLU A 37 1.26 -5.73 14.50
CA GLU A 37 1.65 -4.38 14.89
C GLU A 37 3.00 -3.98 14.29
N ARG A 38 3.99 -4.86 14.40
CA ARG A 38 5.33 -4.65 13.81
C ARG A 38 5.31 -4.58 12.29
N GLU A 39 4.48 -5.38 11.64
CA GLU A 39 4.33 -5.35 10.18
C GLU A 39 3.74 -4.02 9.73
N ILE A 40 2.68 -3.55 10.40
CA ILE A 40 2.04 -2.27 10.08
C ILE A 40 2.99 -1.10 10.29
N GLU A 41 3.78 -1.07 11.38
CA GLU A 41 4.77 -0.02 11.62
C GLU A 41 5.75 0.11 10.44
N LYS A 42 6.34 -1.01 10.02
CA LYS A 42 7.32 -1.05 8.93
C LYS A 42 6.69 -0.73 7.58
N GLU A 43 5.54 -1.33 7.29
CA GLU A 43 4.82 -1.13 6.05
C GLU A 43 4.40 0.33 5.92
N PHE A 44 3.94 0.94 7.00
CA PHE A 44 3.52 2.33 7.01
C PHE A 44 4.67 3.30 6.71
N GLU A 45 5.86 3.08 7.26
CA GLU A 45 7.05 3.87 6.91
C GLU A 45 7.40 3.79 5.42
N GLN A 46 7.29 2.61 4.83
CA GLN A 46 7.54 2.40 3.40
C GLN A 46 6.46 3.07 2.54
N LEU A 47 5.18 2.86 2.87
CA LEU A 47 4.04 3.41 2.14
C LEU A 47 4.04 4.95 2.15
N ASN A 48 4.52 5.59 3.22
CA ASN A 48 4.68 7.05 3.23
C ASN A 48 5.72 7.51 2.21
N LYS A 49 6.88 6.86 2.14
CA LYS A 49 7.91 7.20 1.15
C LYS A 49 7.41 7.03 -0.28
N GLU A 50 6.69 5.94 -0.54
CA GLU A 50 6.07 5.67 -1.84
C GLU A 50 5.00 6.70 -2.20
N ARG A 51 4.13 7.05 -1.24
CA ARG A 51 3.12 8.11 -1.38
C ARG A 51 3.78 9.45 -1.70
N ASP A 52 4.82 9.82 -0.97
CA ASP A 52 5.51 11.10 -1.17
C ASP A 52 6.15 11.18 -2.56
N ALA A 53 6.81 10.10 -3.01
CA ALA A 53 7.39 10.03 -4.36
C ALA A 53 6.32 10.11 -5.47
N ALA A 54 5.20 9.40 -5.29
CA ALA A 54 4.08 9.44 -6.21
C ALA A 54 3.49 10.86 -6.32
N LEU A 55 3.23 11.50 -5.18
CA LEU A 55 2.67 12.85 -5.10
C LEU A 55 3.63 13.92 -5.67
N ALA A 56 4.93 13.81 -5.41
CA ALA A 56 5.94 14.69 -5.98
C ALA A 56 5.95 14.69 -7.51
N CYS A 57 5.61 13.54 -8.12
CA CYS A 57 5.48 13.38 -9.57
C CYS A 57 4.05 13.63 -10.12
N GLY A 58 3.12 14.08 -9.28
CA GLY A 58 1.73 14.33 -9.68
C GLY A 58 0.94 13.07 -10.01
N TYR A 59 1.23 11.98 -9.31
CA TYR A 59 0.42 10.76 -9.31
C TYR A 59 -0.40 10.65 -8.03
N ASP A 60 -1.60 10.12 -8.15
CA ASP A 60 -2.32 9.56 -7.01
C ASP A 60 -1.66 8.25 -6.57
N PHE A 61 -1.81 7.88 -5.30
CA PHE A 61 -1.28 6.65 -4.73
C PHE A 61 -2.38 5.81 -4.09
N VAL A 62 -2.43 4.51 -4.44
CA VAL A 62 -3.41 3.56 -3.92
C VAL A 62 -2.70 2.30 -3.43
N VAL A 63 -3.11 1.83 -2.25
CA VAL A 63 -2.61 0.59 -1.66
C VAL A 63 -3.67 -0.50 -1.81
N GLY A 64 -3.32 -1.58 -2.48
CA GLY A 64 -4.13 -2.79 -2.56
C GLY A 64 -3.74 -3.78 -1.47
N VAL A 65 -4.69 -4.19 -0.63
CA VAL A 65 -4.45 -5.19 0.43
C VAL A 65 -5.29 -6.44 0.23
N SER A 66 -4.80 -7.56 0.78
CA SER A 66 -5.46 -8.86 0.67
C SER A 66 -6.76 -8.97 1.46
N THR A 67 -6.88 -8.26 2.58
CA THR A 67 -7.96 -8.45 3.56
C THR A 67 -8.50 -7.14 4.13
N GLY A 68 -9.73 -7.20 4.64
CA GLY A 68 -10.37 -6.05 5.30
C GLY A 68 -9.68 -5.66 6.62
N ALA A 69 -9.17 -6.63 7.37
CA ALA A 69 -8.47 -6.35 8.62
C ALA A 69 -7.14 -5.63 8.38
N HIS A 70 -6.41 -5.97 7.32
CA HIS A 70 -5.21 -5.23 6.91
C HIS A 70 -5.54 -3.80 6.51
N ARG A 71 -6.60 -3.59 5.73
CA ARG A 71 -7.10 -2.25 5.37
C ARG A 71 -7.39 -1.40 6.61
N LEU A 72 -8.11 -1.96 7.58
CA LEU A 72 -8.46 -1.23 8.80
C LEU A 72 -7.23 -0.90 9.64
N ALA A 73 -6.25 -1.81 9.70
CA ALA A 73 -5.02 -1.58 10.45
C ALA A 73 -4.20 -0.42 9.88
N LEU A 74 -4.07 -0.32 8.55
CA LEU A 74 -3.39 0.80 7.90
C LEU A 74 -4.16 2.12 8.05
N LEU A 75 -5.49 2.10 7.86
CA LEU A 75 -6.33 3.30 8.04
C LEU A 75 -6.35 3.82 9.50
N LYS A 76 -6.07 2.94 10.47
CA LYS A 76 -5.90 3.35 11.86
C LYS A 76 -4.62 4.17 12.07
N GLN A 77 -3.57 3.91 11.29
CA GLN A 77 -2.34 4.70 11.34
C GLN A 77 -2.50 6.06 10.66
N ASP A 78 -3.09 6.07 9.46
CA ASP A 78 -3.42 7.30 8.76
C ASP A 78 -4.67 7.10 7.88
N PRO A 79 -5.78 7.78 8.22
CA PRO A 79 -7.04 7.64 7.50
C PRO A 79 -7.03 8.31 6.12
N THR A 80 -5.97 9.05 5.77
CA THR A 80 -5.86 9.74 4.47
C THR A 80 -5.39 8.81 3.34
N PHE A 81 -4.89 7.61 3.66
CA PHE A 81 -4.50 6.64 2.63
C PHE A 81 -5.71 6.11 1.84
N LYS A 82 -5.55 6.00 0.52
CA LYS A 82 -6.49 5.32 -0.36
C LYS A 82 -6.19 3.82 -0.37
N ILE A 83 -6.95 3.04 0.42
CA ILE A 83 -6.72 1.60 0.59
C ILE A 83 -7.89 0.78 0.07
N VAL A 84 -7.61 -0.16 -0.83
CA VAL A 84 -8.58 -1.03 -1.51
C VAL A 84 -8.30 -2.49 -1.16
N VAL A 85 -9.35 -3.24 -0.82
CA VAL A 85 -9.24 -4.70 -0.66
C VAL A 85 -9.30 -5.33 -2.05
N THR A 86 -8.17 -5.86 -2.53
CA THR A 86 -8.09 -6.51 -3.86
C THR A 86 -8.40 -8.00 -3.79
N GLY A 87 -8.26 -8.62 -2.61
CA GLY A 87 -8.42 -10.06 -2.42
C GLY A 87 -7.32 -10.90 -3.08
N CYS A 88 -6.27 -10.26 -3.62
CA CYS A 88 -5.12 -10.94 -4.20
C CYS A 88 -4.26 -11.54 -3.09
N LYS A 89 -4.22 -12.87 -3.00
CA LYS A 89 -3.51 -13.60 -1.93
C LYS A 89 -2.27 -14.29 -2.48
N ARG A 90 -1.23 -14.35 -1.67
CA ARG A 90 -0.02 -15.18 -1.88
C ARG A 90 -0.12 -16.54 -1.17
#